data_AF-A0A2R6E249-F1
#
_entry.id   AF-A0A2R6E249-F1
#
_cell.length_a   1.000
_cell.length_b   1.000
_cell.length_c   1.000
_cell.angle_alpha   90.00
_cell.angle_beta   90.00
_cell.angle_gamma   90.00
#
_symmetry.space_group_name_H-M   'P 1'
#
loop_
_entity.id
_entity.type
_entity.pdbx_description
1 polymer ?
#
loop_
_entity_poly.entity_id
_entity_poly.type
_entity_poly.pdbx_seq_one_letter_code
_entity_poly.pdbx_strand_id
1 'polypeptide(L)'
;MKQELFEPLDTIYDDLIALIQSNIPDEPPTIGYLNGIPSDDIYYIWKPGLPGVQGGVQRTFGFDDAFSGTYPNAKNSYQTDIETLLETDPDTILIKSGVTVAGILGYDSFPDYVNALFDGEVGRELTAVEEGRVHAGGPLVYGPVQSLFSHEIVAKQFYPERFGEFSYETPASLNDIPEDEHLFDRQRVADIINGDI
;
A
#
# COMPACT_ATOMS: atom_id res chain seq x y z
N MET A 1 -29.43 11.44 -4.71
CA MET A 1 -28.06 11.80 -5.13
C MET A 1 -26.96 11.19 -4.25
N LYS A 2 -26.73 11.61 -2.98
CA LYS A 2 -25.68 10.93 -2.17
C LYS A 2 -26.00 9.45 -1.96
N GLN A 3 -27.14 9.12 -1.37
CA GLN A 3 -27.46 7.73 -1.01
C GLN A 3 -27.52 6.76 -2.21
N GLU A 4 -28.01 7.22 -3.37
CA GLU A 4 -28.07 6.45 -4.63
C GLU A 4 -26.70 6.11 -5.22
N LEU A 5 -25.65 6.89 -4.92
CA LEU A 5 -24.28 6.63 -5.36
C LEU A 5 -23.50 5.74 -4.39
N PHE A 6 -23.85 5.81 -3.10
CA PHE A 6 -23.12 5.09 -2.05
C PHE A 6 -23.42 3.60 -2.07
N GLU A 7 -24.68 3.17 -2.15
CA GLU A 7 -25.01 1.73 -2.10
C GLU A 7 -24.37 0.90 -3.24
N PRO A 8 -24.36 1.36 -4.50
CA PRO A 8 -23.68 0.62 -5.56
C PRO A 8 -22.15 0.58 -5.40
N LEU A 9 -21.52 1.66 -4.92
CA LEU A 9 -20.07 1.67 -4.67
C LEU A 9 -19.69 0.79 -3.48
N ASP A 10 -20.52 0.74 -2.44
CA ASP A 10 -20.33 -0.13 -1.28
C ASP A 10 -20.36 -1.61 -1.70
N THR A 11 -21.27 -1.97 -2.63
CA THR A 11 -21.32 -3.34 -3.18
C THR A 11 -20.01 -3.71 -3.89
N ILE A 12 -19.50 -2.84 -4.77
CA ILE A 12 -18.22 -3.06 -5.46
C ILE A 12 -17.07 -3.16 -4.47
N TYR A 13 -17.09 -2.33 -3.43
CA TYR A 13 -16.08 -2.36 -2.38
C TYR A 13 -16.13 -3.68 -1.63
N ASP A 14 -17.29 -4.11 -1.17
CA ASP A 14 -17.46 -5.37 -0.43
C ASP A 14 -17.04 -6.59 -1.26
N ASP A 15 -17.39 -6.62 -2.55
CA ASP A 15 -16.96 -7.66 -3.49
C ASP A 15 -15.44 -7.70 -3.65
N LEU A 16 -14.79 -6.53 -3.78
CA LEU A 16 -13.32 -6.42 -3.85
C LEU A 16 -12.66 -6.93 -2.56
N ILE A 17 -13.16 -6.53 -1.39
CA ILE A 17 -12.63 -7.00 -0.11
C ILE A 17 -12.78 -8.52 0.03
N ALA A 18 -13.93 -9.07 -0.34
CA ALA A 18 -14.17 -10.51 -0.30
C ALA A 18 -13.26 -11.28 -1.28
N LEU A 19 -13.06 -10.76 -2.49
CA LEU A 19 -12.12 -11.31 -3.47
C LEU A 19 -10.70 -11.37 -2.91
N ILE A 20 -10.22 -10.26 -2.34
CA ILE A 20 -8.88 -10.19 -1.75
C ILE A 20 -8.75 -11.17 -0.58
N GLN A 21 -9.65 -11.11 0.39
CA GLN A 21 -9.57 -11.93 1.61
C GLN A 21 -9.66 -13.43 1.34
N SER A 22 -10.40 -13.84 0.31
CA SER A 22 -10.47 -15.26 -0.08
C SER A 22 -9.25 -15.77 -0.85
N ASN A 23 -8.37 -14.86 -1.28
CA ASN A 23 -7.19 -15.17 -2.09
C ASN A 23 -5.87 -14.72 -1.45
N ILE A 24 -5.81 -14.39 -0.16
CA ILE A 24 -4.54 -14.11 0.56
C ILE A 24 -4.18 -15.29 1.48
N PRO A 25 -2.90 -15.48 1.84
CA PRO A 25 -2.51 -16.55 2.78
C PRO A 25 -3.06 -16.29 4.19
N ASP A 26 -3.25 -17.35 4.97
CA ASP A 26 -3.67 -17.27 6.38
C ASP A 26 -2.64 -16.57 7.28
N GLU A 27 -1.36 -16.66 6.91
CA GLU A 27 -0.22 -16.02 7.57
C GLU A 27 0.43 -15.03 6.58
N PRO A 28 0.04 -13.74 6.61
CA PRO A 28 0.66 -12.71 5.78
C PRO A 28 2.06 -12.34 6.28
N PRO A 29 2.91 -11.71 5.45
CA PRO A 29 4.22 -11.25 5.90
C PRO A 29 4.11 -10.17 6.97
N THR A 30 5.15 -10.05 7.80
CA THR A 30 5.30 -8.87 8.67
C THR A 30 5.59 -7.63 7.82
N ILE A 31 5.07 -6.48 8.23
CA ILE A 31 5.31 -5.22 7.54
C ILE A 31 5.94 -4.16 8.43
N GLY A 32 6.89 -3.43 7.84
CA GLY A 32 7.28 -2.10 8.28
C GLY A 32 6.45 -1.05 7.56
N TYR A 33 5.46 -0.46 8.23
CA TYR A 33 4.65 0.62 7.64
C TYR A 33 5.27 1.97 7.99
N LEU A 34 5.93 2.61 7.02
CA LEU A 34 6.78 3.77 7.30
C LEU A 34 6.81 4.81 6.20
N ASN A 35 7.28 6.00 6.50
CA ASN A 35 7.75 6.96 5.52
C ASN A 35 9.08 7.55 5.97
N GLY A 36 9.90 7.98 5.02
CA GLY A 36 11.16 8.65 5.32
C GLY A 36 11.54 9.67 4.25
N ILE A 37 12.60 10.42 4.53
CA ILE A 37 13.18 11.40 3.61
C ILE A 37 14.61 10.95 3.32
N PRO A 38 14.96 10.62 2.05
CA PRO A 38 16.28 10.09 1.69
C PRO A 38 17.48 10.90 2.22
N SER A 39 17.34 12.22 2.33
CA SER A 39 18.44 13.12 2.75
C SER A 39 18.67 13.18 4.26
N ASP A 40 17.73 12.68 5.07
CA ASP A 40 17.66 13.04 6.49
C ASP A 40 18.01 11.86 7.41
N ASP A 41 18.16 10.65 6.87
CA ASP A 41 18.34 9.39 7.64
C ASP A 41 17.33 9.26 8.79
N ILE A 42 16.10 9.69 8.52
CA ILE A 42 15.00 9.74 9.47
C ILE A 42 13.82 8.99 8.87
N TYR A 43 13.36 7.99 9.63
CA TYR A 43 12.20 7.19 9.32
C TYR A 43 11.12 7.43 10.36
N TYR A 44 9.87 7.39 9.93
CA TYR A 44 8.71 7.41 10.80
C TYR A 44 7.96 6.11 10.63
N ILE A 45 7.98 5.26 11.67
CA ILE A 45 7.20 4.03 11.74
C ILE A 45 5.79 4.35 12.20
N TRP A 46 4.81 3.69 11.61
CA TRP A 46 3.39 3.82 11.92
C TRP A 46 2.77 2.47 12.20
N LYS A 47 1.87 2.42 13.19
CA LYS A 47 1.01 1.24 13.39
C LYS A 47 0.22 0.99 12.11
N PRO A 48 0.30 -0.20 11.51
CA PRO A 48 -0.59 -0.56 10.43
C PRO A 48 -2.02 -0.74 10.97
N GLY A 49 -3.01 -0.65 10.08
CA GLY A 49 -4.38 -1.05 10.40
C GLY A 49 -5.15 -0.14 11.36
N LEU A 50 -4.67 1.07 11.67
CA LEU A 50 -5.35 2.04 12.54
C LEU A 50 -6.80 2.31 12.10
N PRO A 51 -7.77 2.44 13.04
CA PRO A 51 -9.17 2.68 12.71
C PRO A 51 -9.39 3.84 11.72
N GLY A 52 -10.39 3.68 10.86
CA GLY A 52 -10.71 4.61 9.78
C GLY A 52 -10.06 4.24 8.44
N VAL A 53 -10.23 5.12 7.46
CA VAL A 53 -9.89 4.85 6.05
C VAL A 53 -8.40 4.62 5.81
N GLN A 54 -7.52 5.34 6.53
CA GLN A 54 -6.07 5.27 6.37
C GLN A 54 -5.48 3.89 6.70
N GLY A 55 -6.10 3.15 7.62
CA GLY A 55 -5.70 1.78 7.97
C GLY A 55 -6.56 0.70 7.33
N GLY A 56 -7.50 1.07 6.45
CA GLY A 56 -8.43 0.12 5.82
C GLY A 56 -7.71 -0.96 5.04
N VAL A 57 -6.78 -0.55 4.18
CA VAL A 57 -5.98 -1.45 3.34
C VAL A 57 -5.24 -2.47 4.19
N GLN A 58 -4.46 -2.03 5.17
CA GLN A 58 -3.66 -2.94 6.00
C GLN A 58 -4.55 -3.91 6.79
N ARG A 59 -5.73 -3.48 7.26
CA ARG A 59 -6.69 -4.39 7.90
C ARG A 59 -7.25 -5.43 6.95
N THR A 60 -7.52 -5.07 5.69
CA THR A 60 -8.03 -6.00 4.67
C THR A 60 -7.06 -7.17 4.47
N PHE A 61 -5.77 -6.88 4.41
CA PHE A 61 -4.72 -7.89 4.20
C PHE A 61 -4.26 -8.59 5.47
N GLY A 62 -4.70 -8.14 6.65
CA GLY A 62 -4.32 -8.73 7.93
C GLY A 62 -2.82 -8.62 8.24
N PHE A 63 -2.10 -7.66 7.65
CA PHE A 63 -0.65 -7.55 7.82
C PHE A 63 -0.23 -7.42 9.28
N ASP A 64 0.77 -8.21 9.67
CA ASP A 64 1.36 -8.14 11.00
C ASP A 64 2.34 -6.97 11.12
N ASP A 65 2.29 -6.26 12.24
CA ASP A 65 3.17 -5.12 12.52
C ASP A 65 4.52 -5.61 13.06
N ALA A 66 5.59 -5.48 12.26
CA ALA A 66 6.93 -5.86 12.68
C ALA A 66 7.41 -5.07 13.92
N PHE A 67 6.85 -3.87 14.14
CA PHE A 67 7.19 -2.98 15.26
C PHE A 67 6.20 -3.09 16.42
N SER A 68 5.35 -4.12 16.43
CA SER A 68 4.38 -4.33 17.52
C SER A 68 5.09 -4.34 18.88
N GLY A 69 4.60 -3.52 19.81
CA GLY A 69 5.18 -3.39 21.16
C GLY A 69 6.33 -2.38 21.29
N THR A 70 6.87 -1.81 20.20
CA THR A 70 7.94 -0.79 20.28
C THR A 70 7.40 0.64 20.44
N TYR A 71 6.12 0.85 20.10
CA TYR A 71 5.52 2.19 20.07
C TYR A 71 5.46 2.86 21.46
N PRO A 72 6.03 4.07 21.62
CA PRO A 72 6.03 4.79 22.88
C PRO A 72 4.61 5.27 23.26
N ASN A 73 4.21 5.01 24.51
CA ASN A 73 3.05 5.57 25.23
C ASN A 73 1.86 5.99 24.37
N ALA A 74 1.00 5.03 23.99
CA ALA A 74 -0.25 5.25 23.25
C ALA A 74 -0.11 6.00 21.90
N LYS A 75 1.10 6.23 21.41
CA LYS A 75 1.31 6.79 20.07
C LYS A 75 1.04 5.74 19.00
N ASN A 76 0.67 6.25 17.82
CA ASN A 76 0.46 5.46 16.62
C ASN A 76 1.65 5.50 15.66
N SER A 77 2.67 6.29 16.00
CA SER A 77 3.90 6.41 15.25
C SER A 77 5.04 6.91 16.12
N TYR A 78 6.27 6.66 15.68
CA TYR A 78 7.48 7.23 16.25
C TYR A 78 8.57 7.39 15.19
N GLN A 79 9.54 8.25 15.49
CA GLN A 79 10.71 8.49 14.65
C GLN A 79 11.80 7.49 15.02
N THR A 80 12.49 6.95 14.02
CA THR A 80 13.56 5.95 14.17
C THR A 80 14.66 6.15 13.11
N ASP A 81 15.76 5.42 13.27
CA ASP A 81 16.90 5.34 12.34
C ASP A 81 16.93 4.00 11.58
N ILE A 82 17.84 3.90 10.60
CA ILE A 82 18.01 2.71 9.75
C ILE A 82 18.48 1.50 10.56
N GLU A 83 19.30 1.69 11.60
CA GLU A 83 19.79 0.61 12.45
C GLU A 83 18.65 -0.07 13.21
N THR A 84 17.69 0.70 13.72
CA THR A 84 16.49 0.14 14.36
C THR A 84 15.60 -0.60 13.36
N LEU A 85 15.54 -0.13 12.10
CA LEU A 85 14.85 -0.87 11.04
C LEU A 85 15.51 -2.22 10.81
N LEU A 86 16.85 -2.27 10.78
CA LEU A 86 17.61 -3.51 10.58
C LEU A 86 17.52 -4.45 11.79
N GLU A 87 17.46 -3.93 13.01
CA GLU A 87 17.27 -4.78 14.20
C GLU A 87 15.89 -5.46 14.19
N THR A 88 14.86 -4.78 13.68
CA THR A 88 13.50 -5.33 13.56
C THR A 88 13.32 -6.21 12.32
N ASP A 89 13.97 -5.83 11.21
CA ASP A 89 14.02 -6.49 9.90
C ASP A 89 12.65 -7.02 9.39
N PRO A 90 11.72 -6.14 9.02
CA PRO A 90 10.42 -6.56 8.50
C PRO A 90 10.56 -7.33 7.18
N ASP A 91 9.71 -8.35 6.99
CA ASP A 91 9.65 -9.11 5.72
C ASP A 91 9.36 -8.20 4.52
N THR A 92 8.57 -7.16 4.71
CA THR A 92 8.16 -6.25 3.66
C THR A 92 8.02 -4.83 4.19
N ILE A 93 8.40 -3.84 3.40
CA ILE A 93 8.22 -2.43 3.76
C ILE A 93 7.09 -1.85 2.93
N LEU A 94 6.09 -1.28 3.59
CA LEU A 94 5.01 -0.55 2.96
C LEU A 94 5.20 0.95 3.18
N ILE A 95 5.57 1.66 2.12
CA ILE A 95 5.79 3.11 2.17
C ILE A 95 4.44 3.81 2.35
N LYS A 96 4.21 4.40 3.52
CA LYS A 96 3.04 5.21 3.82
C LYS A 96 2.93 6.37 2.84
N SER A 97 1.75 6.50 2.22
CA SER A 97 1.51 7.47 1.15
C SER A 97 2.38 7.25 -0.11
N GLY A 98 2.94 6.05 -0.30
CA GLY A 98 3.85 5.73 -1.40
C GLY A 98 3.24 5.98 -2.78
N VAL A 99 1.95 5.69 -2.98
CA VAL A 99 1.25 5.99 -4.25
C VAL A 99 1.19 7.50 -4.50
N THR A 100 1.05 8.31 -3.45
CA THR A 100 1.13 9.77 -3.58
C THR A 100 2.55 10.23 -3.91
N VAL A 101 3.57 9.63 -3.31
CA VAL A 101 4.98 9.91 -3.64
C VAL A 101 5.27 9.56 -5.10
N ALA A 102 4.90 8.36 -5.54
CA ALA A 102 5.02 7.92 -6.92
C ALA A 102 4.28 8.86 -7.88
N GLY A 103 3.04 9.26 -7.57
CA GLY A 103 2.30 10.22 -8.39
C GLY A 103 2.91 11.61 -8.48
N ILE A 104 3.65 12.07 -7.45
CA ILE A 104 4.34 13.37 -7.43
C ILE A 104 5.65 13.30 -8.24
N LEU A 105 6.41 12.21 -8.09
CA LEU A 105 7.72 12.05 -8.71
C LEU A 105 7.63 11.56 -10.17
N GLY A 106 6.54 10.88 -10.52
CA GLY A 106 6.47 9.96 -11.65
C GLY A 106 6.50 8.52 -11.13
N TYR A 107 5.58 7.67 -11.58
CA TYR A 107 5.49 6.29 -11.07
C TYR A 107 6.77 5.49 -11.34
N ASP A 108 7.38 5.72 -12.49
CA ASP A 108 8.68 5.19 -12.91
C ASP A 108 9.85 5.61 -12.01
N SER A 109 9.68 6.70 -11.26
CA SER A 109 10.68 7.23 -10.34
C SER A 109 10.52 6.71 -8.91
N PHE A 110 9.50 5.90 -8.62
CA PHE A 110 9.32 5.31 -7.28
C PHE A 110 10.46 4.34 -6.88
N PRO A 111 10.96 3.46 -7.76
CA PRO A 111 12.14 2.63 -7.45
C PRO A 111 13.38 3.47 -7.09
N ASP A 112 13.61 4.58 -7.81
CA ASP A 112 14.72 5.49 -7.50
C ASP A 112 14.55 6.18 -6.14
N TYR A 113 13.31 6.53 -5.77
CA TYR A 113 13.00 7.03 -4.43
C TYR A 113 13.32 5.99 -3.35
N VAL A 114 12.94 4.73 -3.55
CA VAL A 114 13.25 3.63 -2.61
C VAL A 114 14.76 3.42 -2.50
N ASN A 115 15.46 3.37 -3.63
CA ASN A 115 16.92 3.23 -3.67
C ASN A 115 17.62 4.36 -2.91
N ALA A 116 17.17 5.60 -3.09
CA ALA A 116 17.71 6.74 -2.36
C ALA A 116 17.35 6.69 -0.87
N LEU A 117 16.16 6.22 -0.52
CA LEU A 117 15.69 6.14 0.87
C LEU A 117 16.51 5.15 1.70
N PHE A 118 16.93 4.02 1.10
CA PHE A 118 17.70 2.97 1.77
C PHE A 118 19.15 2.88 1.29
N ASP A 119 19.69 3.97 0.72
CA ASP A 119 21.09 3.99 0.29
C ASP A 119 22.04 3.91 1.51
N GLY A 120 23.02 3.02 1.44
CA GLY A 120 23.97 2.82 2.53
C GLY A 120 24.37 1.35 2.68
N GLU A 121 25.28 1.06 3.62
CA GLU A 121 25.65 -0.31 3.97
C GLU A 121 24.50 -0.98 4.72
N VAL A 122 24.02 -0.37 5.80
CA VAL A 122 22.92 -0.87 6.66
C VAL A 122 21.61 -1.04 5.89
N GLY A 123 21.22 -0.05 5.07
CA GLY A 123 19.95 -0.10 4.33
C GLY A 123 19.89 -1.23 3.30
N ARG A 124 21.04 -1.63 2.73
CA ARG A 124 21.12 -2.76 1.80
C ARG A 124 21.08 -4.12 2.48
N GLU A 125 21.27 -4.18 3.81
CA GLU A 125 21.18 -5.40 4.60
C GLU A 125 19.74 -5.71 5.05
N LEU A 126 18.79 -4.78 4.88
CA LEU A 126 17.38 -5.04 5.17
C LEU A 126 16.83 -6.11 4.22
N THR A 127 16.17 -7.14 4.77
CA THR A 127 15.58 -8.24 4.01
C THR A 127 14.60 -7.70 2.95
N ALA A 128 13.74 -6.75 3.32
CA ALA A 128 12.81 -6.14 2.39
C ALA A 128 13.48 -5.39 1.23
N VAL A 129 14.67 -4.81 1.44
CA VAL A 129 15.42 -4.10 0.40
C VAL A 129 16.16 -5.09 -0.50
N GLU A 130 16.83 -6.08 0.10
CA GLU A 130 17.57 -7.13 -0.64
C GLU A 130 16.64 -7.90 -1.58
N GLU A 131 15.43 -8.24 -1.12
CA GLU A 131 14.47 -9.03 -1.89
C GLU A 131 13.52 -8.19 -2.76
N GLY A 132 13.69 -6.86 -2.78
CA GLY A 132 12.83 -5.97 -3.56
C GLY A 132 11.38 -5.89 -3.06
N ARG A 133 11.15 -6.20 -1.78
CA ARG A 133 9.85 -6.15 -1.10
C ARG A 133 9.61 -4.80 -0.42
N VAL A 134 9.83 -3.71 -1.16
CA VAL A 134 9.47 -2.34 -0.75
C VAL A 134 8.39 -1.81 -1.68
N HIS A 135 7.19 -1.61 -1.12
CA HIS A 135 5.98 -1.35 -1.89
C HIS A 135 5.38 0.01 -1.56
N ALA A 136 4.70 0.61 -2.53
CA ALA A 136 3.94 1.83 -2.31
C ALA A 136 2.63 1.50 -1.59
N GLY A 137 2.46 2.06 -0.39
CA GLY A 137 1.17 2.09 0.28
C GLY A 137 0.22 3.09 -0.37
N GLY A 138 -1.08 2.93 -0.11
CA GLY A 138 -2.13 3.78 -0.69
C GLY A 138 -1.95 5.29 -0.41
N PRO A 139 -2.75 6.14 -1.06
CA PRO A 139 -2.53 7.59 -1.13
C PRO A 139 -2.70 8.29 0.22
N LEU A 140 -2.25 9.54 0.31
CA LEU A 140 -2.38 10.36 1.53
C LEU A 140 -3.85 10.64 1.92
N VAL A 141 -4.73 10.74 0.92
CA VAL A 141 -6.16 11.03 1.04
C VAL A 141 -6.95 9.86 0.47
N TYR A 142 -7.94 9.37 1.23
CA TYR A 142 -8.79 8.25 0.85
C TYR A 142 -10.23 8.70 0.64
N GLY A 143 -10.66 8.77 -0.62
CA GLY A 143 -12.06 8.69 -1.02
C GLY A 143 -12.48 7.25 -1.37
N PRO A 144 -13.79 6.97 -1.54
CA PRO A 144 -14.28 5.62 -1.86
C PRO A 144 -13.60 5.00 -3.09
N VAL A 145 -13.48 5.76 -4.18
CA VAL A 145 -12.83 5.32 -5.41
C VAL A 145 -11.33 5.07 -5.22
N GLN A 146 -10.64 5.98 -4.53
CA GLN A 146 -9.21 5.82 -4.23
C GLN A 146 -8.95 4.58 -3.38
N SER A 147 -9.89 4.22 -2.49
CA SER A 147 -9.78 3.02 -1.68
C SER A 147 -9.81 1.74 -2.54
N LEU A 148 -10.65 1.67 -3.57
CA LEU A 148 -10.67 0.52 -4.50
C LEU A 148 -9.30 0.31 -5.15
N PHE A 149 -8.76 1.36 -5.78
CA PHE A 149 -7.43 1.29 -6.42
C PHE A 149 -6.31 1.01 -5.42
N SER A 150 -6.41 1.50 -4.18
CA SER A 150 -5.38 1.24 -3.16
C SER A 150 -5.34 -0.24 -2.77
N HIS A 151 -6.50 -0.88 -2.67
CA HIS A 151 -6.58 -2.32 -2.41
C HIS A 151 -6.04 -3.12 -3.59
N GLU A 152 -6.39 -2.75 -4.82
CA GLU A 152 -5.86 -3.40 -6.03
C GLU A 152 -4.33 -3.28 -6.14
N ILE A 153 -3.77 -2.08 -5.93
CA ILE A 153 -2.32 -1.84 -5.95
C ILE A 153 -1.61 -2.68 -4.90
N VAL A 154 -2.12 -2.72 -3.66
CA VAL A 154 -1.46 -3.49 -2.59
C VAL A 154 -1.62 -4.99 -2.82
N ALA A 155 -2.78 -5.46 -3.32
CA ALA A 155 -2.98 -6.87 -3.67
C ALA A 155 -1.97 -7.34 -4.70
N LYS A 156 -1.81 -6.60 -5.80
CA LYS A 156 -0.89 -6.94 -6.89
C LYS A 156 0.58 -6.84 -6.49
N GLN A 157 0.95 -5.88 -5.64
CA GLN A 157 2.33 -5.76 -5.16
C GLN A 157 2.73 -6.90 -4.21
N PHE A 158 1.83 -7.34 -3.31
CA PHE A 158 2.15 -8.36 -2.31
C PHE A 158 1.94 -9.79 -2.82
N TYR A 159 0.97 -9.99 -3.71
CA TYR A 159 0.59 -11.31 -4.20
C TYR A 159 0.38 -11.28 -5.73
N PRO A 160 1.40 -10.92 -6.51
CA PRO A 160 1.30 -10.81 -7.97
C PRO A 160 0.88 -12.13 -8.64
N GLU A 161 1.26 -13.27 -8.05
CA GLU A 161 0.89 -14.60 -8.53
C GLU A 161 -0.61 -14.91 -8.41
N ARG A 162 -1.35 -14.13 -7.61
CA ARG A 162 -2.79 -14.30 -7.38
C ARG A 162 -3.62 -13.21 -8.03
N PHE A 163 -3.10 -11.99 -8.08
CA PHE A 163 -3.86 -10.82 -8.54
C PHE A 163 -3.31 -10.17 -9.82
N GLY A 164 -2.21 -10.67 -10.39
CA GLY A 164 -1.51 -10.07 -11.53
C GLY A 164 -0.44 -9.07 -11.09
N GLU A 165 0.49 -8.76 -12.00
CA GLU A 165 1.64 -7.92 -11.69
C GLU A 165 1.28 -6.42 -11.61
N PHE A 166 2.02 -5.68 -10.77
CA PHE A 166 1.99 -4.23 -10.74
C PHE A 166 3.39 -3.70 -11.09
N SER A 167 3.50 -2.95 -12.19
CA SER A 167 4.77 -2.37 -12.63
C SER A 167 4.78 -0.86 -12.46
N TYR A 168 5.94 -0.34 -12.04
CA TYR A 168 6.24 1.08 -11.99
C TYR A 168 6.80 1.62 -13.31
N GLU A 169 7.23 0.76 -14.24
CA GLU A 169 8.08 1.16 -15.38
C GLU A 169 7.37 1.86 -16.54
N THR A 170 6.03 1.81 -16.61
CA THR A 170 5.27 2.50 -17.68
C THR A 170 4.52 3.72 -17.16
N PRO A 171 4.30 4.76 -18.00
CA PRO A 171 3.59 5.98 -17.60
C PRO A 171 2.13 5.82 -17.14
N ALA A 172 1.59 4.60 -16.97
CA ALA A 172 0.30 4.40 -16.33
C ALA A 172 0.18 3.06 -15.60
N SER A 173 0.83 2.93 -14.44
CA SER A 173 0.82 1.74 -13.57
C SER A 173 -0.58 1.19 -13.22
N LEU A 174 -1.65 1.97 -13.41
CA LEU A 174 -3.03 1.48 -13.29
C LEU A 174 -3.78 1.31 -14.62
N ASN A 175 -3.55 2.18 -15.62
CA ASN A 175 -4.34 2.14 -16.87
C ASN A 175 -3.85 1.05 -17.83
N ASP A 176 -2.61 0.59 -17.66
CA ASP A 176 -1.99 -0.45 -18.49
C ASP A 176 -2.29 -1.87 -17.97
N ILE A 177 -2.96 -1.99 -16.82
CA ILE A 177 -3.38 -3.29 -16.27
C ILE A 177 -4.41 -3.90 -17.23
N PRO A 178 -4.23 -5.15 -17.72
CA PRO A 178 -5.19 -5.83 -18.56
C PRO A 178 -6.59 -5.87 -17.93
N GLU A 179 -7.65 -5.75 -18.73
CA GLU A 179 -9.03 -5.73 -18.22
C GLU A 179 -9.39 -6.99 -17.42
N ASP A 180 -8.86 -8.15 -17.82
CA ASP A 180 -9.04 -9.43 -17.13
C ASP A 180 -8.26 -9.54 -15.82
N GLU A 181 -7.35 -8.59 -15.55
CA GLU A 181 -6.63 -8.48 -14.29
C GLU A 181 -7.17 -7.35 -13.38
N HIS A 182 -8.26 -6.66 -13.77
CA HIS A 182 -8.90 -5.67 -12.90
C HIS A 182 -9.63 -6.39 -11.76
N LEU A 183 -9.36 -5.98 -10.51
CA LEU A 183 -9.99 -6.60 -9.34
C LEU A 183 -11.43 -6.10 -9.08
N PHE A 184 -11.88 -5.11 -9.84
CA PHE A 184 -13.23 -4.58 -9.79
C PHE A 184 -13.62 -3.94 -11.14
N ASP A 185 -14.92 -3.83 -11.40
CA ASP A 185 -15.43 -3.25 -12.65
C ASP A 185 -15.26 -1.72 -12.67
N ARG A 186 -14.21 -1.26 -13.37
CA ARG A 186 -13.89 0.16 -13.51
C ARG A 186 -14.94 0.92 -14.33
N GLN A 187 -15.59 0.27 -15.30
CA GLN A 187 -16.66 0.90 -16.09
C GLN A 187 -17.89 1.11 -15.21
N ARG A 188 -18.27 0.10 -14.41
CA ARG A 188 -19.37 0.26 -13.46
C ARG A 188 -19.10 1.37 -12.45
N VAL A 189 -17.86 1.49 -11.95
CA VAL A 189 -17.46 2.62 -11.08
C VAL A 189 -17.64 3.96 -11.79
N ALA A 190 -17.23 4.07 -13.05
CA ALA A 190 -17.41 5.28 -13.85
C ALA A 190 -18.89 5.62 -14.05
N ASP A 191 -19.72 4.63 -14.39
CA ASP A 191 -21.17 4.78 -14.55
C ASP A 191 -21.81 5.29 -13.25
N ILE A 192 -21.41 4.71 -12.10
CA ILE A 192 -21.87 5.19 -10.79
C ILE A 192 -21.50 6.65 -10.59
N ILE A 193 -20.22 7.01 -10.74
CA ILE A 193 -19.75 8.39 -10.51
C ILE A 193 -20.47 9.41 -11.40
N ASN A 194 -20.75 9.04 -12.65
CA ASN A 194 -21.44 9.91 -13.61
C ASN A 194 -22.97 9.96 -13.39
N GLY A 195 -23.52 9.07 -12.56
CA GLY A 195 -24.96 8.95 -12.35
C GLY A 195 -25.68 8.19 -13.47
N ASP A 196 -24.93 7.41 -14.26
CA ASP A 196 -25.42 6.55 -15.35
C ASP A 196 -25.84 5.15 -14.83
N ILE A 197 -26.03 5.03 -13.51
CA ILE A 197 -26.34 3.79 -12.77
C ILE A 197 -27.72 3.20 -12.95
#